data_AF-A0AAU0HMD8-F1
#
_entry.id   AF-A0AAU0HMD8-F1
#
_cell.length_a   1.000
_cell.length_b   1.000
_cell.length_c   1.000
_cell.angle_alpha   90.00
_cell.angle_beta   90.00
_cell.angle_gamma   90.00
#
_symmetry.space_group_name_H-M   'P 1'
#
loop_
_entity.id
_entity.type
_entity.pdbx_description
1 polymer ?
#
loop_
_entity_poly.entity_id
_entity_poly.type
_entity_poly.pdbx_seq_one_letter_code
_entity_poly.pdbx_strand_id
1 'polypeptide(L)' 'MPVILTKPAEWETWLTTPFDEARVLNRPLPNDALEVVAEGWR' A
#
# COMPACT_ATOMS: atom_id res chain seq x y z
N MET A 1 -10.49 -1.47 2.52
CA MET A 1 -9.09 -1.93 2.64
C MET A 1 -8.18 -0.72 2.53
N PRO A 2 -7.16 -0.57 3.39
CA PRO A 2 -6.19 0.51 3.26
C PRO A 2 -5.31 0.33 2.02
N VAL A 3 -4.67 1.41 1.56
CA VAL A 3 -3.60 1.36 0.56
C VAL A 3 -2.30 1.02 1.27
N ILE A 4 -1.53 0.08 0.73
CA ILE A 4 -0.23 -0.33 1.28
C ILE A 4 0.82 -0.14 0.18
N LEU A 5 1.86 0.65 0.47
CA LEU A 5 3.02 0.85 -0.40
C LEU A 5 4.16 -0.03 0.11
N THR A 6 4.73 -0.88 -0.74
CA THR A 6 5.69 -1.92 -0.32
C THR A 6 7.11 -1.65 -0.79
N LYS A 7 7.30 -0.67 -1.68
CA LYS A 7 8.61 -0.33 -2.23
C LYS A 7 9.06 1.06 -1.78
N PRO A 8 10.34 1.26 -1.46
CA PRO A 8 10.88 2.58 -1.09
C PRO A 8 10.56 3.68 -2.11
N ALA A 9 10.65 3.38 -3.41
CA ALA A 9 10.32 4.33 -4.47
C ALA A 9 8.86 4.82 -4.41
N GLU A 10 7.93 3.96 -4.00
CA GLU A 10 6.51 4.35 -3.85
C GLU A 10 6.34 5.29 -2.66
N TRP A 11 7.08 5.08 -1.58
CA TRP A 11 7.09 5.98 -0.43
C TRP A 11 7.65 7.35 -0.81
N GLU A 12 8.76 7.35 -1.55
CA GLU A 12 9.43 8.56 -1.99
C GLU A 12 8.50 9.39 -2.90
N THR A 13 7.86 8.76 -3.88
CA THR A 13 6.82 9.41 -4.71
C THR A 13 5.67 9.95 -3.86
N TRP A 14 5.17 9.18 -2.90
CA TRP A 14 4.08 9.63 -2.03
C TRP A 14 4.43 10.85 -1.18
N LEU A 15 5.67 10.93 -0.70
CA LEU A 15 6.11 11.97 0.22
C LEU A 15 6.64 13.23 -0.48
N THR A 16 7.05 13.14 -1.75
CA THR A 16 7.80 14.21 -2.42
C THR A 16 7.15 14.74 -3.68
N THR A 17 6.36 13.93 -4.38
CA THR A 17 5.74 14.29 -5.66
C THR A 17 4.43 15.04 -5.43
N PRO A 18 4.00 15.96 -6.33
CA PRO A 18 2.67 16.52 -6.28
C PRO A 18 1.57 15.46 -6.14
N PHE A 19 0.53 15.79 -5.39
CA PHE A 19 -0.50 14.82 -5.02
C PHE A 19 -1.21 14.19 -6.21
N ASP A 20 -1.41 14.94 -7.31
CA ASP A 20 -2.07 14.43 -8.51
C ASP A 20 -1.33 13.24 -9.14
N GLU A 21 0.00 13.23 -9.05
CA GLU A 21 0.83 12.13 -9.52
C GLU A 21 0.88 11.00 -8.48
N ALA A 22 1.07 11.35 -7.20
CA ALA A 22 1.13 10.38 -6.10
C ALA A 22 -0.17 9.58 -5.92
N ARG A 23 -1.33 10.18 -6.23
CA ARG A 23 -2.66 9.55 -6.10
C ARG A 23 -2.80 8.28 -6.93
N VAL A 24 -2.03 8.10 -8.00
CA VAL A 24 -2.04 6.87 -8.81
C VAL A 24 -1.57 5.65 -8.01
N LEU A 25 -0.81 5.88 -6.92
CA LEU A 25 -0.41 4.82 -5.99
C LEU A 25 -1.57 4.33 -5.10
N ASN A 26 -2.69 5.06 -5.06
CA ASN A 26 -3.89 4.66 -4.34
C ASN A 26 -4.65 3.58 -5.12
N ARG A 27 -4.14 2.36 -5.03
CA ARG A 27 -4.66 1.18 -5.74
C ARG A 27 -4.79 -0.02 -4.81
N PRO A 28 -5.67 -0.98 -5.12
CA PRO A 28 -5.75 -2.25 -4.38
C PRO A 28 -4.42 -3.00 -4.43
N LEU A 29 -4.10 -3.70 -3.35
CA LEU A 29 -3.01 -4.67 -3.35
C LEU A 29 -3.38 -5.89 -4.21
N PRO A 30 -2.41 -6.56 -4.84
CA PRO A 30 -2.64 -7.87 -5.44
C PRO A 30 -3.20 -8.87 -4.41
N ASN A 31 -4.02 -9.81 -4.87
CA ASN A 31 -4.73 -10.75 -3.99
C ASN A 31 -3.78 -11.64 -3.16
N ASP A 32 -2.59 -11.91 -3.68
CA ASP A 32 -1.54 -12.75 -3.11
C ASP A 32 -0.51 -11.98 -2.28
N ALA A 33 -0.67 -10.65 -2.14
CA ALA A 33 0.30 -9.81 -1.45
C ALA A 33 0.11 -9.77 0.08
N LEU A 34 -0.97 -10.34 0.61
CA LEU A 34 -1.20 -10.48 2.05
C LEU A 34 -1.60 -11.92 2.41
N GLU A 35 -1.14 -12.37 3.57
CA GLU A 35 -1.50 -13.66 4.16
C GLU A 35 -1.91 -13.45 5.62
N VAL A 36 -3.00 -14.11 6.04
CA VAL A 36 -3.40 -14.15 7.45
C VAL A 36 -2.54 -15.20 8.17
N VAL A 37 -1.62 -14.73 9.02
CA VAL A 37 -0.66 -15.62 9.70
C VAL A 37 -1.10 -16.07 11.10
N ALA A 38 -2.10 -15.41 11.68
CA ALA A 38 -2.67 -15.77 12.97
C ALA A 38 -4.05 -15.11 13.14
N GLU A 39 -4.96 -15.82 13.81
CA GLU A 39 -6.26 -15.29 14.24
C GLU A 39 -6.37 -15.44 15.76
N GLY A 40 -6.74 -14.37 16.44
CA GLY A 40 -6.96 -14.41 17.89
C GLY A 40 -8.26 -15.15 18.22
N TRP A 41 -8.20 -16.09 19.15
CA TRP A 41 -9.39 -16.76 19.68
C TRP A 41 -9.98 -15.86 20.78
N ARG A 42 -11.28 -15.60 20.69
CA ARG A 42 -12.00 -14.69 21.59
C ARG A 42 -12.39 -15.37 22.90
#